data_AF-A0AAQ0U312-F1
#
_entry.id   AF-A0AAQ0U312-F1
#
_cell.length_a   1.000
_cell.length_b   1.000
_cell.length_c   1.000
_cell.angle_alpha   90.00
_cell.angle_beta   90.00
_cell.angle_gamma   90.00
#
_symmetry.space_group_name_H-M   'P 1'
#
loop_
_entity.id
_entity.type
_entity.pdbx_description
1 polymer ?
#
loop_
_entity_poly.entity_id
_entity_poly.type
_entity_poly.pdbx_seq_one_letter_code
_entity_poly.pdbx_strand_id
1 'polypeptide(L)'
;SIIDDGNAVLSVVDVDLLARSILELSIEHQFRYGSTLHVNDPAPRTVIDLLEHHARETNWTVPQSSIPRADAVKAAAQLGLDMHKIDMISLDHWFRSRLY
;
A
#
# COMPACT_ATOMS: atom_id res chain seq x y z
N SER A 1 7.47 -13.07 9.99
CA SER A 1 7.63 -13.56 8.61
C SER A 1 6.91 -12.63 7.66
N ILE A 2 7.34 -12.58 6.42
CA ILE A 2 6.68 -11.85 5.34
C ILE A 2 5.66 -12.79 4.69
N ILE A 3 4.52 -12.25 4.23
CA ILE A 3 3.50 -13.04 3.54
C ILE A 3 3.88 -13.14 2.06
N ASP A 4 3.93 -14.35 1.51
CA ASP A 4 4.20 -14.61 0.08
C ASP A 4 5.40 -13.79 -0.47
N ASP A 5 6.50 -13.76 0.30
CA ASP A 5 7.73 -13.01 0.03
C ASP A 5 7.56 -11.48 -0.13
N GLY A 6 6.37 -10.95 0.19
CA GLY A 6 6.06 -9.53 0.06
C GLY A 6 5.78 -9.13 -1.39
N ASN A 7 5.37 -10.08 -2.23
CA ASN A 7 5.15 -9.89 -3.66
C ASN A 7 3.92 -9.02 -4.01
N ALA A 8 3.01 -8.80 -3.06
CA ALA A 8 1.82 -7.98 -3.27
C ALA A 8 2.22 -6.55 -3.68
N VAL A 9 1.59 -6.04 -4.73
CA VAL A 9 1.89 -4.72 -5.33
C VAL A 9 0.92 -3.67 -4.79
N LEU A 10 1.48 -2.58 -4.25
CA LEU A 10 0.73 -1.51 -3.59
C LEU A 10 0.94 -0.16 -4.27
N SER A 11 -0.14 0.60 -4.43
CA SER A 11 -0.08 2.04 -4.61
C SER A 11 0.27 2.71 -3.28
N VAL A 12 1.27 3.57 -3.30
CA VAL A 12 1.66 4.40 -2.15
C VAL A 12 1.57 5.86 -2.52
N VAL A 13 1.38 6.72 -1.54
CA VAL A 13 1.32 8.16 -1.76
C VAL A 13 2.12 8.85 -0.67
N ASP A 14 2.93 9.82 -1.05
CA ASP A 14 3.55 10.73 -0.10
C ASP A 14 2.48 11.66 0.50
N VAL A 15 2.58 11.95 1.79
CA VAL A 15 1.54 12.74 2.49
C VAL A 15 1.49 14.18 1.98
N ASP A 16 2.63 14.76 1.60
CA ASP A 16 2.67 16.12 1.03
C ASP A 16 2.07 16.13 -0.37
N LEU A 17 2.35 15.10 -1.18
CA LEU A 17 1.71 14.93 -2.49
C LEU A 17 0.19 14.83 -2.36
N LEU A 18 -0.31 14.01 -1.42
CA LEU A 18 -1.73 13.88 -1.15
C LEU A 18 -2.35 15.24 -0.78
N ALA A 19 -1.71 15.98 0.14
CA ALA A 19 -2.18 17.29 0.56
C ALA A 19 -2.25 18.30 -0.59
N ARG A 20 -1.22 18.33 -1.46
CA ARG A 20 -1.20 19.19 -2.65
C ARG A 20 -2.30 18.82 -3.64
N SER A 21 -2.51 17.53 -3.92
CA SER A 21 -3.57 17.09 -4.81
C SER A 21 -4.97 17.42 -4.28
N ILE A 22 -5.19 17.33 -2.96
CA ILE A 22 -6.46 17.77 -2.34
C ILE A 22 -6.67 19.28 -2.54
N LEU A 23 -5.62 20.09 -2.34
CA LEU A 23 -5.69 21.54 -2.57
C LEU A 23 -6.00 21.87 -4.02
N GLU A 24 -5.29 21.26 -4.97
CA GLU A 24 -5.53 21.43 -6.41
C GLU A 24 -6.97 21.07 -6.79
N LEU A 25 -7.47 19.94 -6.28
CA LEU A 25 -8.86 19.50 -6.50
C LEU A 25 -9.89 20.48 -5.93
N SER A 26 -9.59 21.14 -4.80
CA SER A 26 -10.52 22.06 -4.16
C SER A 26 -10.73 23.36 -4.95
N ILE A 27 -9.78 23.72 -5.82
CA ILE A 27 -9.84 24.93 -6.66
C ILE A 27 -10.13 24.63 -8.13
N GLU A 28 -10.08 23.35 -8.54
CA GLU A 28 -10.36 22.94 -9.91
C GLU A 28 -11.85 23.11 -10.24
N HIS A 29 -12.16 23.96 -11.21
CA HIS A 29 -13.55 24.28 -11.58
C HIS A 29 -14.21 23.26 -12.51
N GLN A 30 -13.44 22.28 -13.01
CA GLN A 30 -13.91 21.25 -13.93
C GLN A 30 -13.71 19.86 -13.32
N PHE A 31 -14.73 19.39 -12.60
CA PHE A 31 -14.77 18.02 -12.12
C PHE A 31 -16.07 17.34 -12.51
N ARG A 32 -16.00 16.03 -12.75
CA ARG A 32 -17.18 15.21 -12.98
C ARG A 32 -17.71 14.74 -11.63
N TYR A 33 -18.87 15.27 -11.22
CA TYR A 33 -19.53 14.80 -10.00
C TYR A 33 -19.69 13.27 -9.99
N GLY A 34 -19.32 12.65 -8.87
CA GLY A 34 -19.36 11.20 -8.69
C GLY A 34 -18.17 10.43 -9.29
N SER A 35 -17.15 11.09 -9.86
CA SER A 35 -15.93 10.40 -10.29
C SER A 35 -15.00 10.09 -9.12
N THR A 36 -14.38 8.91 -9.15
CA THR A 36 -13.27 8.56 -8.26
C THR A 36 -11.94 8.88 -8.93
N LEU A 37 -11.02 9.48 -8.17
CA LEU A 37 -9.67 9.78 -8.61
C LEU A 37 -8.68 9.09 -7.68
N HIS A 38 -7.67 8.45 -8.25
CA HIS A 38 -6.58 7.82 -7.50
C HIS A 38 -5.36 8.73 -7.52
N VAL A 39 -4.92 9.14 -6.33
CA VAL A 39 -3.69 9.91 -6.13
C VAL A 39 -2.68 8.99 -5.47
N ASN A 40 -1.66 8.61 -6.21
CA ASN A 40 -0.58 7.74 -5.76
C ASN A 40 0.68 7.97 -6.60
N ASP A 41 1.82 7.51 -6.10
CA ASP A 41 3.05 7.36 -6.86
C ASP A 41 2.77 6.59 -8.16
N PRO A 42 3.26 7.07 -9.32
CA PRO A 42 3.03 6.43 -10.61
C PRO A 42 3.61 5.01 -10.71
N ALA A 43 4.69 4.72 -9.97
CA ALA A 43 5.31 3.41 -9.94
C ALA A 43 4.81 2.67 -8.68
N PRO A 44 3.88 1.71 -8.80
CA PRO A 44 3.50 0.91 -7.65
C PRO A 44 4.69 0.07 -7.20
N ARG A 45 4.73 -0.24 -5.90
CA ARG A 45 5.86 -0.94 -5.26
C ARG A 45 5.38 -2.21 -4.59
N THR A 46 6.25 -3.22 -4.53
CA THR A 46 5.92 -4.43 -3.76
C THR A 46 6.00 -4.15 -2.26
N VAL A 47 5.35 -4.97 -1.43
CA VAL A 47 5.48 -4.88 0.03
C VAL A 47 6.93 -5.05 0.47
N ILE A 48 7.69 -5.95 -0.17
CA ILE A 48 9.10 -6.15 0.18
C ILE A 48 9.94 -4.89 -0.13
N ASP A 49 9.73 -4.23 -1.28
CA ASP A 49 10.43 -2.98 -1.61
C ASP A 49 10.20 -1.90 -0.54
N LEU A 50 8.95 -1.79 -0.05
CA LEU A 50 8.58 -0.82 0.98
C LEU A 50 9.26 -1.13 2.32
N LEU A 51 9.31 -2.40 2.72
CA LEU A 51 9.96 -2.84 3.95
C LEU A 51 11.48 -2.63 3.90
N GLU A 52 12.12 -2.96 2.77
CA GLU A 52 13.56 -2.76 2.57
C GLU A 52 13.94 -1.27 2.52
N HIS A 53 13.09 -0.44 1.91
CA HIS A 53 13.27 1.01 1.96
C HIS A 53 13.19 1.53 3.40
N HIS A 54 12.18 1.13 4.16
CA HIS A 54 12.02 1.54 5.55
C HIS A 54 13.18 1.06 6.44
N ALA A 55 13.65 -0.17 6.26
CA ALA A 55 14.78 -0.73 7.00
C ALA A 55 16.07 0.07 6.82
N ARG A 56 16.34 0.55 5.60
CA ARG A 56 17.49 1.42 5.30
C ARG A 56 17.44 2.76 6.03
N GLU A 57 16.25 3.26 6.36
CA GLU A 57 16.06 4.55 7.02
C GLU A 57 16.01 4.48 8.55
N THR A 58 15.67 3.30 9.11
CA THR A 58 15.29 3.19 10.53
C THR A 58 16.14 2.23 11.34
N ASN A 59 17.16 1.60 10.75
CA ASN A 59 17.93 0.49 11.35
C ASN A 59 17.06 -0.71 11.78
N TRP A 60 15.80 -0.76 11.35
CA TRP A 60 14.94 -1.92 11.55
C TRP A 60 15.37 -3.06 10.62
N THR A 61 15.24 -4.30 11.07
CA THR A 61 15.61 -5.48 10.28
C THR A 61 14.40 -6.11 9.63
N VAL A 62 14.43 -6.25 8.30
CA VAL A 62 13.39 -6.95 7.54
C VAL A 62 13.41 -8.45 7.88
N PRO A 63 12.25 -9.06 8.22
CA PRO A 63 12.16 -10.50 8.44
C PRO A 63 12.62 -11.29 7.21
N GLN A 64 13.52 -12.24 7.40
CA GLN A 64 14.09 -13.06 6.30
C GLN A 64 13.27 -14.30 5.97
N SER A 65 12.25 -14.62 6.78
CA SER A 65 11.39 -15.78 6.58
C SER A 65 10.07 -15.38 5.94
N SER A 66 9.58 -16.26 5.08
CA SER A 66 8.31 -16.11 4.36
C SER A 66 7.30 -17.14 4.83
N ILE A 67 6.02 -16.79 4.78
CA ILE A 67 4.89 -17.68 5.07
C ILE A 67 3.85 -17.59 3.95
N PRO A 68 3.20 -18.70 3.58
CA PRO A 68 2.07 -18.66 2.66
C PRO A 68 0.92 -17.82 3.23
N ARG A 69 0.22 -17.05 2.39
CA ARG A 69 -0.97 -16.29 2.80
C ARG A 69 -2.01 -17.15 3.52
N ALA A 70 -2.23 -18.39 3.09
CA ALA A 70 -3.19 -19.29 3.74
C ALA A 70 -2.87 -19.53 5.23
N ASP A 71 -1.59 -19.56 5.59
CA ASP A 71 -1.16 -19.74 6.97
C ASP A 71 -1.14 -18.41 7.74
N ALA A 72 -0.81 -17.31 7.06
CA ALA A 72 -0.94 -15.96 7.61
C ALA A 72 -2.39 -15.65 8.03
N VAL A 73 -3.38 -16.07 7.22
CA VAL A 73 -4.81 -15.91 7.52
C VAL A 73 -5.23 -16.71 8.76
N LYS A 74 -4.79 -17.97 8.88
CA LYS A 74 -5.06 -18.79 10.08
C LYS A 74 -4.46 -18.15 11.33
N ALA A 75 -3.21 -17.67 11.25
CA ALA A 75 -2.54 -17.00 12.34
C ALA A 75 -3.24 -15.68 12.72
N ALA A 76 -3.67 -14.89 11.74
CA ALA A 76 -4.40 -13.65 11.96
C ALA A 76 -5.70 -13.86 12.74
N ALA A 77 -6.47 -14.89 12.39
CA ALA A 77 -7.70 -15.24 13.11
C ALA A 77 -7.44 -15.60 14.59
N GLN A 78 -6.35 -16.33 14.88
CA GLN A 78 -5.96 -16.67 16.26
C GLN A 78 -5.52 -15.45 17.07
N LEU A 79 -4.96 -14.45 16.40
CA LEU A 79 -4.50 -13.19 17.00
C LEU A 79 -5.60 -12.12 17.10
N GLY A 80 -6.83 -12.41 16.65
CA GLY A 80 -7.91 -11.45 16.60
C GLY A 80 -7.66 -10.28 15.63
N LEU A 81 -6.82 -10.50 14.62
CA LEU A 81 -6.52 -9.50 13.59
C LEU A 81 -7.64 -9.47 12.55
N ASP A 82 -7.95 -8.26 12.09
CA ASP A 82 -8.90 -8.03 11.00
C ASP A 82 -8.35 -8.59 9.68
N MET A 83 -9.16 -9.42 9.02
CA MET A 83 -8.87 -9.99 7.71
C MET A 83 -8.57 -8.92 6.68
N HIS A 84 -9.25 -7.78 6.75
CA HIS A 84 -9.00 -6.67 5.84
C HIS A 84 -7.54 -6.19 5.90
N LYS A 85 -6.91 -6.19 7.08
CA LYS A 85 -5.50 -5.80 7.24
C LYS A 85 -4.55 -6.79 6.58
N ILE A 86 -4.89 -8.08 6.60
CA ILE A 86 -4.12 -9.12 5.90
C ILE A 86 -4.28 -8.94 4.40
N ASP A 87 -5.50 -8.71 3.92
CA ASP A 87 -5.77 -8.49 2.51
C ASP A 87 -5.01 -7.28 1.97
N MET A 88 -4.91 -6.19 2.73
CA MET A 88 -4.17 -4.98 2.35
C MET A 88 -2.68 -5.20 2.08
N ILE A 89 -2.06 -6.25 2.62
CA ILE A 89 -0.61 -6.52 2.48
C ILE A 89 -0.30 -7.84 1.78
N SER A 90 -1.32 -8.58 1.35
CA SER A 90 -1.16 -9.92 0.74
C SER A 90 -1.86 -10.05 -0.62
N LEU A 91 -2.63 -9.06 -1.02
CA LEU A 91 -3.26 -8.96 -2.34
C LEU A 91 -2.80 -7.67 -3.02
N ASP A 92 -2.82 -7.65 -4.34
CA ASP A 92 -2.50 -6.45 -5.11
C ASP A 92 -3.55 -5.36 -4.87
N HIS A 93 -3.09 -4.19 -4.42
CA HIS A 93 -3.89 -2.98 -4.20
C HIS A 93 -3.20 -1.79 -4.85
N TRP A 94 -3.18 -1.78 -6.19
CA TRP A 94 -2.61 -0.68 -6.95
C TRP A 94 -3.63 -0.09 -7.93
N PHE A 95 -3.45 1.19 -8.20
CA PHE A 95 -4.34 1.98 -9.04
C PHE A 95 -3.52 2.80 -10.03
N ARG A 96 -4.12 3.04 -11.20
CA ARG A 96 -3.56 3.98 -12.16
C ARG A 96 -3.70 5.40 -11.59
N SER A 97 -2.56 6.04 -11.34
CA SER A 97 -2.50 7.41 -10.80
C SER A 97 -3.02 8.44 -11.79
N ARG A 98 -3.66 9.50 -11.30
CA ARG A 98 -4.09 10.69 -12.08
C ARG A 98 -2.91 11.58 -12.51
N LEU A 99 -1.73 11.42 -11.90
CA LEU A 99 -0.61 12.33 -12.12
C LEU A 99 0.00 12.24 -13.54
N TYR A 100 -0.53 11.35 -14.39
CA TYR A 100 -0.22 11.22 -15.83
C TYR A 100 -1.48 10.90 -16.65
#